data_AF-A0A1L8REK4-F1
#
_entry.id   AF-A0A1L8REK4-F1
#
_cell.length_a   1.000
_cell.length_b   1.000
_cell.length_c   1.000
_cell.angle_alpha   90.00
_cell.angle_beta   90.00
_cell.angle_gamma   90.00
#
_symmetry.space_group_name_H-M   'P 1'
#
loop_
_entity.id
_entity.type
_entity.pdbx_description
1 polymer ?
#
loop_
_entity_poly.entity_id
_entity_poly.type
_entity_poly.pdbx_seq_one_letter_code
_entity_poly.pdbx_strand_id
1 'polypeptide(L)'
;MKIIFILDQIQAGLGGKEKGDQPLGGKHIAVGSAKMFDNYLSKVDGQVSATLYCGDDYFAQDPETNALKLTAMVKKLNPDVVICGPCFNYETYGLMAGKVAATIQERLQKPVIAAMSVECAEAIATYKDQVNIVKMPKKGGTGLTESLENMLALCQLKASGADTTAFVAEHCY
;
A
#
# COMPACT_ATOMS: atom_id res chain seq x y z
N MET A 1 -14.10 -1.73 -8.95
CA MET A 1 -12.64 -1.47 -8.87
C MET A 1 -11.91 -2.68 -8.25
N LYS A 2 -11.00 -3.31 -8.99
CA LYS A 2 -10.12 -4.41 -8.53
C LYS A 2 -8.89 -3.85 -7.83
N ILE A 3 -8.75 -4.16 -6.55
CA ILE A 3 -7.71 -3.65 -5.66
C ILE A 3 -6.72 -4.77 -5.32
N ILE A 4 -5.43 -4.47 -5.42
CA ILE A 4 -4.38 -5.31 -4.83
C ILE A 4 -3.74 -4.59 -3.67
N PHE A 5 -3.58 -5.31 -2.57
CA PHE A 5 -2.77 -4.87 -1.43
C PHE A 5 -1.36 -5.45 -1.52
N ILE A 6 -0.36 -4.67 -1.13
CA ILE A 6 1.01 -5.13 -0.91
C ILE A 6 1.36 -4.84 0.54
N LEU A 7 1.59 -5.91 1.32
CA LEU A 7 1.77 -5.87 2.77
C LEU A 7 3.15 -6.39 3.20
N ASP A 8 3.64 -5.93 4.35
CA ASP A 8 4.72 -6.64 5.04
C ASP A 8 4.21 -7.94 5.70
N GLN A 9 5.11 -8.72 6.27
CA GLN A 9 4.77 -9.94 7.01
C GLN A 9 3.82 -9.67 8.17
N ILE A 10 3.97 -8.54 8.87
CA ILE A 10 3.18 -8.20 10.05
C ILE A 10 1.75 -7.88 9.63
N GLN A 11 1.59 -6.97 8.66
CA GLN A 11 0.29 -6.58 8.15
C GLN A 11 -0.37 -7.69 7.35
N ALA A 12 0.37 -8.63 6.75
CA ALA A 12 -0.19 -9.83 6.12
C ALA A 12 -0.62 -10.91 7.13
N GLY A 13 -0.23 -10.80 8.41
CA GLY A 13 -0.51 -11.80 9.44
C GLY A 13 0.34 -13.07 9.30
N LEU A 14 1.55 -12.95 8.77
CA LEU A 14 2.50 -14.06 8.52
C LEU A 14 3.58 -14.19 9.61
N GLY A 15 3.64 -13.26 10.55
CA GLY A 15 4.55 -13.28 11.69
C GLY A 15 4.88 -11.87 12.18
N GLY A 16 5.60 -11.79 13.29
CA GLY A 16 6.13 -10.52 13.80
C GLY A 16 7.46 -10.14 13.15
N LYS A 17 8.27 -9.39 13.90
CA LYS A 17 9.62 -8.98 13.47
C LYS A 17 10.55 -10.18 13.25
N GLU A 18 10.34 -11.28 13.96
CA GLU A 18 11.10 -12.52 13.81
C GLU A 18 10.89 -13.22 12.46
N LYS A 19 9.94 -12.75 11.65
CA LYS A 19 9.65 -13.22 10.28
C LYS A 19 9.91 -12.15 9.23
N GLY A 20 10.77 -11.16 9.49
CA GLY A 20 11.18 -10.14 8.52
C GLY A 20 11.80 -10.73 7.24
N ASP A 21 12.30 -11.97 7.31
CA ASP A 21 12.85 -12.73 6.18
C ASP A 21 11.79 -13.41 5.30
N GLN A 22 10.49 -13.18 5.55
CA GLN A 22 9.39 -13.78 4.79
C GLN A 22 9.55 -13.51 3.28
N PRO A 23 9.71 -14.54 2.44
CA PRO A 23 9.83 -14.35 1.00
C PRO A 23 8.56 -13.77 0.38
N LEU A 24 8.73 -13.15 -0.80
CA LEU A 24 7.61 -12.60 -1.56
C LEU A 24 6.57 -13.69 -1.88
N GLY A 25 5.29 -13.35 -1.75
CA GLY A 25 4.19 -14.25 -2.07
C GLY A 25 2.88 -13.50 -2.26
N GLY A 26 1.79 -14.24 -2.42
CA GLY A 26 0.47 -13.65 -2.56
C GLY A 26 -0.67 -14.63 -2.43
N LYS A 27 -1.85 -14.11 -2.08
CA LYS A 27 -3.10 -14.85 -1.95
C LYS A 27 -4.21 -14.11 -2.72
N HIS A 28 -5.07 -14.85 -3.41
CA HIS A 28 -6.21 -14.30 -4.18
C HIS A 28 -7.42 -13.94 -3.29
N ILE A 29 -7.16 -13.42 -2.10
CA ILE A 29 -8.14 -13.02 -1.09
C ILE A 29 -7.54 -11.88 -0.25
N ALA A 30 -8.39 -11.11 0.44
CA ALA A 30 -7.93 -10.20 1.47
C ALA A 30 -7.32 -10.97 2.66
N VAL A 31 -6.10 -10.60 3.05
CA VAL A 31 -5.44 -11.13 4.25
C VAL A 31 -4.92 -10.01 5.14
N GLY A 32 -4.82 -10.30 6.44
CA GLY A 32 -4.29 -9.37 7.42
C GLY A 32 -5.02 -8.02 7.42
N SER A 33 -4.28 -6.92 7.37
CA SER A 33 -4.86 -5.56 7.41
C SER A 33 -5.68 -5.20 6.17
N ALA A 34 -5.54 -5.91 5.05
CA ALA A 34 -6.43 -5.72 3.91
C ALA A 34 -7.91 -5.99 4.26
N LYS A 35 -8.18 -6.89 5.23
CA LYS A 35 -9.54 -7.17 5.72
C LYS A 35 -10.18 -6.00 6.47
N MET A 36 -9.39 -5.02 6.92
CA MET A 36 -9.94 -3.81 7.54
C MET A 36 -10.81 -3.01 6.55
N PHE A 37 -10.64 -3.24 5.25
CA PHE A 37 -11.37 -2.55 4.19
C PHE A 37 -12.73 -3.17 3.86
N ASP A 38 -13.03 -4.39 4.32
CA ASP A 38 -14.21 -5.18 3.90
C ASP A 38 -15.54 -4.39 4.04
N ASN A 39 -15.69 -3.62 5.12
CA ASN A 39 -16.90 -2.83 5.39
C ASN A 39 -17.02 -1.54 4.56
N TYR A 40 -15.96 -1.14 3.85
CA TYR A 40 -15.89 0.11 3.10
C TYR A 40 -15.84 -0.11 1.59
N LEU A 41 -15.45 -1.31 1.14
CA LEU A 41 -15.31 -1.65 -0.27
C LEU A 41 -16.60 -1.42 -1.08
N SER A 42 -17.76 -1.74 -0.50
CA SER A 42 -19.06 -1.55 -1.18
C SER A 42 -19.38 -0.08 -1.48
N LYS A 43 -18.82 0.87 -0.70
CA LYS A 43 -19.00 2.31 -0.92
C LYS A 43 -18.32 2.80 -2.21
N VAL A 44 -17.31 2.08 -2.69
CA VAL A 44 -16.51 2.43 -3.88
C VAL A 44 -16.63 1.40 -5.00
N ASP A 45 -17.63 0.51 -4.93
CA ASP A 45 -17.77 -0.66 -5.81
C ASP A 45 -16.43 -1.44 -5.94
N GLY A 46 -15.73 -1.56 -4.82
CA GLY A 46 -14.39 -2.13 -4.71
C GLY A 46 -14.40 -3.61 -4.39
N GLN A 47 -13.36 -4.33 -4.82
CA GLN A 47 -13.08 -5.69 -4.37
C GLN A 47 -11.57 -5.91 -4.25
N VAL A 48 -11.14 -6.61 -3.20
CA VAL A 48 -9.75 -7.06 -3.06
C VAL A 48 -9.55 -8.32 -3.90
N SER A 49 -8.82 -8.21 -5.00
CA SER A 49 -8.57 -9.34 -5.91
C SER A 49 -7.36 -10.18 -5.50
N ALA A 50 -6.40 -9.57 -4.81
CA ALA A 50 -5.28 -10.26 -4.19
C ALA A 50 -4.62 -9.41 -3.10
N THR A 51 -3.92 -10.09 -2.21
CA THR A 51 -2.95 -9.48 -1.31
C THR A 51 -1.60 -10.13 -1.59
N LEU A 52 -0.64 -9.33 -2.02
CA LEU A 52 0.77 -9.68 -2.11
C LEU A 52 1.45 -9.32 -0.80
N TYR A 53 2.54 -10.02 -0.48
CA TYR A 53 3.30 -9.76 0.72
C TYR A 53 4.79 -10.01 0.52
N CYS A 54 5.62 -9.33 1.31
CA CYS A 54 7.06 -9.54 1.40
C CYS A 54 7.51 -9.10 2.80
N GLY A 55 8.38 -9.88 3.45
CA GLY A 55 9.03 -9.43 4.67
C GLY A 55 9.90 -8.20 4.40
N ASP A 56 9.90 -7.23 5.32
CA ASP A 56 10.64 -5.99 5.17
C ASP A 56 12.16 -6.20 5.20
N ASP A 57 12.67 -7.10 6.05
CA ASP A 57 14.10 -7.47 6.03
C ASP A 57 14.48 -8.24 4.74
N TYR A 58 13.60 -9.13 4.25
CA TYR A 58 13.82 -9.82 2.97
C TYR A 58 13.88 -8.82 1.82
N PHE A 59 12.96 -7.84 1.82
CA PHE A 59 12.92 -6.81 0.80
C PHE A 59 14.21 -5.97 0.80
N ALA A 60 14.67 -5.57 1.98
CA ALA A 60 15.83 -4.71 2.19
C ALA A 60 17.16 -5.31 1.68
N GLN A 61 17.26 -6.64 1.54
CA GLN A 61 18.46 -7.31 1.01
C GLN A 61 18.73 -6.99 -0.47
N ASP A 62 17.67 -6.80 -1.27
CA ASP A 62 17.76 -6.42 -2.69
C ASP A 62 16.50 -5.64 -3.11
N PRO A 63 16.36 -4.36 -2.69
CA PRO A 63 15.14 -3.59 -2.88
C PRO A 63 14.74 -3.41 -4.34
N GLU A 64 15.71 -3.25 -5.23
CA GLU A 64 15.47 -3.05 -6.66
C GLU A 64 14.86 -4.30 -7.30
N THR A 65 15.50 -5.45 -7.12
CA THR A 65 15.00 -6.71 -7.68
C THR A 65 13.67 -7.11 -7.06
N ASN A 66 13.51 -6.93 -5.75
CA ASN A 66 12.27 -7.29 -5.05
C ASN A 66 11.11 -6.38 -5.46
N ALA A 67 11.34 -5.07 -5.64
CA ALA A 67 10.31 -4.17 -6.18
C ALA A 67 9.89 -4.55 -7.60
N LEU A 68 10.84 -4.91 -8.47
CA LEU A 68 10.55 -5.39 -9.82
C LEU A 68 9.76 -6.69 -9.83
N LYS A 69 10.05 -7.63 -8.93
CA LYS A 69 9.30 -8.89 -8.78
C LYS A 69 7.84 -8.63 -8.37
N LEU A 70 7.61 -7.81 -7.34
CA LEU A 70 6.25 -7.43 -6.93
C LEU A 70 5.52 -6.68 -8.05
N THR A 71 6.21 -5.78 -8.75
CA THR A 71 5.66 -5.06 -9.91
C THR A 71 5.26 -6.03 -11.04
N ALA A 72 6.05 -7.07 -11.31
CA ALA A 72 5.70 -8.09 -12.29
C ALA A 72 4.46 -8.90 -11.87
N MET A 73 4.32 -9.21 -10.58
CA MET A 73 3.11 -9.85 -10.03
C MET A 73 1.88 -8.95 -10.20
N VAL A 74 1.99 -7.65 -9.89
CA VAL A 74 0.93 -6.66 -10.12
C VAL A 74 0.55 -6.61 -11.60
N LYS A 75 1.53 -6.55 -12.51
CA LYS A 75 1.29 -6.56 -13.96
C LYS A 75 0.49 -7.79 -14.39
N LYS A 76 0.84 -8.97 -13.88
CA LYS A 76 0.14 -10.23 -14.20
C LYS A 76 -1.30 -10.24 -13.68
N LEU A 77 -1.52 -9.71 -12.47
CA LEU A 77 -2.85 -9.67 -11.85
C LEU A 77 -3.73 -8.54 -12.39
N ASN A 78 -3.13 -7.56 -13.07
CA ASN A 78 -3.76 -6.44 -13.78
C ASN A 78 -4.91 -5.78 -12.98
N PRO A 79 -4.63 -5.21 -11.79
CA PRO A 79 -5.64 -4.49 -11.03
C PRO A 79 -5.98 -3.14 -11.67
N ASP A 80 -7.07 -2.55 -11.17
CA ASP A 80 -7.41 -1.15 -11.44
C ASP A 80 -6.55 -0.22 -10.58
N VAL A 81 -6.25 -0.63 -9.35
CA VAL A 81 -5.43 0.15 -8.40
C VAL A 81 -4.66 -0.75 -7.43
N VAL A 82 -3.51 -0.25 -6.97
CA VAL A 82 -2.68 -0.90 -5.94
C VAL A 82 -2.60 -0.05 -4.68
N ILE A 83 -2.66 -0.69 -3.52
CA ILE A 83 -2.45 -0.08 -2.21
C ILE A 83 -1.21 -0.71 -1.58
N CYS A 84 -0.18 0.11 -1.34
CA CYS A 84 1.01 -0.27 -0.57
C CYS A 84 0.85 0.25 0.87
N GLY A 85 0.39 -0.59 1.78
CA GLY A 85 -0.09 -0.16 3.10
C GLY A 85 -1.40 -0.87 3.48
N PRO A 86 -2.00 -0.54 4.64
CA PRO A 86 -1.63 0.53 5.57
C PRO A 86 -0.34 0.22 6.36
N CYS A 87 0.61 1.16 6.39
CA CYS A 87 1.91 0.99 7.05
C CYS A 87 1.93 1.34 8.54
N PHE A 88 0.90 2.06 9.04
CA PHE A 88 0.92 2.61 10.40
C PHE A 88 2.24 3.34 10.68
N ASN A 89 2.89 3.07 11.81
CA ASN A 89 4.16 3.65 12.23
C ASN A 89 5.37 2.71 12.03
N TYR A 90 5.31 1.82 11.02
CA TYR A 90 6.38 0.89 10.70
C TYR A 90 7.28 1.45 9.59
N GLU A 91 8.40 2.09 9.96
CA GLU A 91 9.32 2.78 9.03
C GLU A 91 9.89 1.85 7.95
N THR A 92 10.42 0.68 8.32
CA THR A 92 11.01 -0.29 7.38
C THR A 92 9.99 -0.78 6.35
N TYR A 93 8.76 -1.06 6.78
CA TYR A 93 7.66 -1.35 5.87
C TYR A 93 7.26 -0.13 5.04
N GLY A 94 7.27 1.08 5.61
CA GLY A 94 7.05 2.33 4.87
C GLY A 94 8.04 2.49 3.71
N LEU A 95 9.33 2.25 3.94
CA LEU A 95 10.37 2.30 2.91
C LEU A 95 10.12 1.25 1.81
N MET A 96 9.76 0.03 2.18
CA MET A 96 9.35 -1.01 1.22
C MET A 96 8.13 -0.57 0.39
N ALA A 97 7.06 -0.13 1.06
CA ALA A 97 5.81 0.28 0.42
C ALA A 97 6.02 1.45 -0.54
N GLY A 98 6.78 2.46 -0.13
CA GLY A 98 7.15 3.60 -0.96
C GLY A 98 7.96 3.18 -2.20
N LYS A 99 8.98 2.33 -2.01
CA LYS A 99 9.81 1.81 -3.12
C LYS A 99 8.98 1.05 -4.15
N VAL A 100 8.13 0.13 -3.68
CA VAL A 100 7.28 -0.70 -4.54
C VAL A 100 6.27 0.17 -5.27
N ALA A 101 5.62 1.11 -4.58
CA ALA A 101 4.66 2.02 -5.19
C ALA A 101 5.31 2.88 -6.28
N ALA A 102 6.48 3.47 -6.01
CA ALA A 102 7.22 4.27 -6.98
C ALA A 102 7.60 3.44 -8.21
N THR A 103 8.04 2.19 -8.00
CA THR A 103 8.41 1.27 -9.09
C THR A 103 7.20 0.88 -9.93
N ILE A 104 6.03 0.63 -9.33
CA ILE A 104 4.78 0.36 -10.05
C ILE A 104 4.36 1.57 -10.87
N GLN A 105 4.45 2.77 -10.29
CA GLN A 105 4.09 4.00 -10.97
C GLN A 105 4.99 4.25 -12.19
N GLU A 106 6.32 4.10 -12.03
CA GLU A 106 7.30 4.25 -13.11
C GLU A 106 7.11 3.21 -14.22
N ARG A 107 6.96 1.93 -13.85
CA ARG A 107 7.03 0.81 -14.82
C ARG A 107 5.69 0.48 -15.47
N LEU A 108 4.58 0.65 -14.76
CA LEU A 108 3.27 0.21 -15.23
C LEU A 108 2.32 1.38 -15.49
N GLN A 109 2.62 2.58 -14.99
CA GLN A 109 1.72 3.74 -15.04
C GLN A 109 0.31 3.41 -14.50
N LYS A 110 0.25 2.47 -13.54
CA LYS A 110 -0.98 2.03 -12.91
C LYS A 110 -1.28 2.90 -11.69
N PRO A 111 -2.56 3.18 -11.40
CA PRO A 111 -2.97 3.80 -10.14
C PRO A 111 -2.37 3.06 -8.94
N VAL A 112 -1.60 3.78 -8.13
CA VAL A 112 -1.01 3.26 -6.91
C VAL A 112 -0.98 4.36 -5.85
N ILE A 113 -1.19 3.96 -4.59
CA ILE A 113 -1.04 4.82 -3.42
C ILE A 113 -0.24 4.08 -2.36
N ALA A 114 0.33 4.84 -1.43
CA ALA A 114 0.78 4.33 -0.14
C ALA A 114 -0.01 4.97 1.00
N ALA A 115 0.06 4.40 2.20
CA ALA A 115 -0.49 5.02 3.40
C ALA A 115 0.41 4.77 4.60
N MET A 116 0.80 5.84 5.27
CA MET A 116 1.80 5.83 6.34
C MET A 116 1.42 6.83 7.43
N SER A 117 1.85 6.56 8.66
CA SER A 117 1.80 7.53 9.74
C SER A 117 2.98 8.48 9.69
N VAL A 118 2.85 9.64 10.34
CA VAL A 118 3.88 10.68 10.36
C VAL A 118 5.20 10.19 10.98
N GLU A 119 5.14 9.15 11.81
CA GLU A 119 6.32 8.48 12.37
C GLU A 119 7.18 7.77 11.30
N CYS A 120 6.66 7.49 10.09
CA CYS A 120 7.42 6.95 8.96
C CYS A 120 8.15 8.08 8.19
N ALA A 121 8.85 8.95 8.91
CA ALA A 121 9.32 10.23 8.38
C ALA A 121 10.34 10.08 7.24
N GLU A 122 11.20 9.06 7.30
CA GLU A 122 12.21 8.81 6.26
C GLU A 122 11.55 8.31 4.97
N ALA A 123 10.65 7.33 5.07
CA ALA A 123 9.88 6.83 3.94
C ALA A 123 9.04 7.93 3.28
N ILE A 124 8.36 8.74 4.10
CA ILE A 124 7.56 9.87 3.60
C ILE A 124 8.46 10.86 2.86
N ALA A 125 9.56 11.31 3.47
CA ALA A 125 10.48 12.27 2.85
C ALA A 125 11.07 11.74 1.53
N THR A 126 11.32 10.43 1.45
CA THR A 126 11.91 9.79 0.27
C THR A 126 10.92 9.67 -0.89
N TYR A 127 9.64 9.38 -0.61
CA TYR A 127 8.69 8.93 -1.64
C TYR A 127 7.48 9.84 -1.89
N LYS A 128 7.20 10.85 -1.06
CA LYS A 128 6.00 11.69 -1.21
C LYS A 128 5.90 12.44 -2.55
N ASP A 129 7.05 12.80 -3.14
CA ASP A 129 7.10 13.49 -4.44
C ASP A 129 6.99 12.52 -5.63
N GLN A 130 7.04 11.21 -5.37
CA GLN A 130 6.98 10.15 -6.37
C GLN A 130 5.64 9.40 -6.35
N VAL A 131 5.00 9.31 -5.18
CA VAL A 131 3.79 8.54 -4.93
C VAL A 131 2.90 9.33 -3.97
N ASN A 132 1.57 9.29 -4.19
CA ASN A 132 0.64 9.84 -3.22
C ASN A 132 0.60 8.97 -1.96
N ILE A 133 1.10 9.52 -0.84
CA ILE A 133 1.13 8.85 0.47
C ILE A 133 0.02 9.43 1.35
N VAL A 134 -1.03 8.66 1.58
CA VAL A 134 -2.17 9.05 2.42
C VAL A 134 -1.76 9.09 3.89
N LYS A 135 -2.10 10.18 4.57
CA LYS A 135 -1.92 10.35 6.02
C LYS A 135 -2.79 9.35 6.77
N MET A 136 -2.19 8.59 7.69
CA MET A 136 -2.93 7.71 8.58
C MET A 136 -2.39 7.75 10.01
N PRO A 137 -3.13 7.31 11.03
CA PRO A 137 -2.58 7.25 12.38
C PRO A 137 -1.60 6.08 12.56
N LYS A 138 -0.74 6.20 13.56
CA LYS A 138 0.01 5.06 14.08
C LYS A 138 -0.90 3.95 14.59
N LYS A 139 -0.36 2.76 14.80
CA LYS A 139 -1.12 1.64 15.35
C LYS A 139 -1.69 2.01 16.73
N GLY A 140 -3.01 1.86 16.89
CA GLY A 140 -3.72 2.24 18.11
C GLY A 140 -4.04 3.75 18.24
N GLY A 141 -3.70 4.56 17.23
CA GLY A 141 -4.10 5.97 17.18
C GLY A 141 -5.55 6.19 16.75
N THR A 142 -6.03 7.42 16.91
CA THR A 142 -7.38 7.85 16.51
C THR A 142 -7.42 8.22 15.02
N GLY A 143 -8.58 8.05 14.37
CA GLY A 143 -8.78 8.45 12.97
C GLY A 143 -8.54 7.34 11.94
N LEU A 144 -8.36 6.08 12.37
CA LEU A 144 -8.09 4.97 11.44
C LEU A 144 -9.21 4.81 10.41
N THR A 145 -10.48 4.84 10.84
CA THR A 145 -11.63 4.71 9.93
C THR A 145 -11.59 5.74 8.80
N GLU A 146 -11.38 7.01 9.15
CA GLU A 146 -11.28 8.11 8.18
C GLU A 146 -10.12 7.90 7.21
N SER A 147 -8.95 7.48 7.71
CA SER A 147 -7.80 7.19 6.84
C SER A 147 -8.06 6.01 5.89
N LEU A 148 -8.73 4.94 6.33
CA LEU A 148 -9.09 3.81 5.46
C LEU A 148 -10.08 4.25 4.36
N GLU A 149 -11.05 5.09 4.70
CA GLU A 149 -11.98 5.68 3.73
C GLU A 149 -11.27 6.61 2.76
N ASN A 150 -10.35 7.46 3.24
CA ASN A 150 -9.55 8.35 2.39
C ASN A 150 -8.65 7.58 1.41
N MET A 151 -8.08 6.45 1.84
CA MET A 151 -7.34 5.56 0.95
C MET A 151 -8.23 5.05 -0.19
N LEU A 152 -9.44 4.56 0.12
CA LEU A 152 -10.36 4.06 -0.91
C LEU A 152 -10.89 5.17 -1.82
N ALA A 153 -11.16 6.36 -1.27
CA ALA A 153 -11.60 7.51 -2.05
C ALA A 153 -10.52 7.95 -3.05
N LEU A 154 -9.25 8.06 -2.62
CA LEU A 154 -8.16 8.36 -3.54
C LEU A 154 -7.96 7.27 -4.59
N CYS A 155 -8.08 6.01 -4.20
CA CYS A 155 -8.05 4.89 -5.14
C CYS A 155 -9.14 5.02 -6.21
N GLN A 156 -10.36 5.34 -5.82
CA GLN A 156 -11.49 5.50 -6.74
C GLN A 156 -11.25 6.67 -7.71
N LEU A 157 -10.79 7.82 -7.21
CA LEU A 157 -10.47 8.99 -8.05
C LEU A 157 -9.37 8.65 -9.06
N LYS A 158 -8.30 7.98 -8.64
CA LYS A 158 -7.22 7.57 -9.55
C LYS A 158 -7.68 6.53 -10.57
N ALA A 159 -8.49 5.55 -10.16
CA ALA A 159 -8.97 4.51 -11.05
C ALA A 159 -9.94 5.02 -12.11
N SER A 160 -10.70 6.08 -11.81
CA SER A 160 -11.60 6.74 -12.78
C SER A 160 -10.93 7.81 -13.63
N GLY A 161 -9.66 8.15 -13.35
CA GLY A 161 -8.95 9.23 -14.03
C GLY A 161 -9.43 10.64 -13.65
N ALA A 162 -10.10 10.78 -12.50
CA ALA A 162 -10.55 12.07 -11.99
C ALA A 162 -9.38 12.94 -11.50
N ASP A 163 -9.60 14.25 -11.42
CA ASP A 163 -8.63 15.16 -10.80
C ASP A 163 -8.47 14.84 -9.30
N THR A 164 -7.23 14.63 -8.88
CA THR A 164 -6.88 14.31 -7.49
C THR A 164 -6.27 15.49 -6.73
N THR A 165 -6.04 16.64 -7.39
CA THR A 165 -5.18 17.71 -6.86
C THR A 165 -5.61 18.21 -5.48
N ALA A 166 -6.89 18.58 -5.31
CA ALA A 166 -7.41 19.05 -4.03
C ALA A 166 -7.38 17.95 -2.95
N PHE A 167 -7.80 16.74 -3.31
CA PHE A 167 -7.84 15.60 -2.39
C PHE A 167 -6.43 15.25 -1.87
N VAL A 168 -5.43 15.26 -2.75
CA VAL A 168 -4.04 14.97 -2.42
C VAL A 168 -3.48 16.05 -1.50
N ALA A 169 -3.71 17.33 -1.80
CA ALA A 169 -3.24 18.43 -0.96
C ALA A 169 -3.77 18.35 0.49
N GLU A 170 -5.01 17.90 0.66
CA GLU A 170 -5.62 17.74 1.98
C GLU A 170 -5.14 16.47 2.71
N HIS A 171 -5.23 15.31 2.05
CA HIS A 171 -5.12 14.01 2.71
C HIS A 171 -3.76 13.31 2.56
N CYS A 172 -2.85 13.82 1.73
CA CYS A 172 -1.50 13.26 1.54
C CYS A 172 -0.39 14.17 2.08
N TYR A 173 0.82 13.60 2.26
CA TYR A 173 2.05 14.32 2.65
C TYR A 173 2.70 15.10 1.51
#